data_AF-A0A939WTL5-F1
#
_entry.id   AF-A0A939WTL5-F1
#
_cell.length_a   1.000
_cell.length_b   1.000
_cell.length_c   1.000
_cell.angle_alpha   90.00
_cell.angle_beta   90.00
_cell.angle_gamma   90.00
#
_symmetry.space_group_name_H-M   'P 1'
#
loop_
_entity.id
_entity.type
_entity.pdbx_description
1 polymer ?
#
loop_
_entity_poly.entity_id
_entity_poly.type
_entity_poly.pdbx_seq_one_letter_code
_entity_poly.pdbx_strand_id
1 'polypeptide(L)' 'SMDRLEGYPSLYRREQIQVHLVGGGSVLAWVYIMNRLPDGAPVIESGDWVAYRKSKDGSTPTDGR' A
#
# COMPACT_ATOMS: atom_id res chain seq x y z
N SER A 1 11.11 6.12 11.43
CA SER A 1 10.13 7.14 11.03
C SER A 1 9.14 6.52 10.06
N MET A 2 7.98 7.15 9.87
CA MET A 2 6.96 6.66 8.93
C MET A 2 7.47 6.63 7.48
N ASP A 3 8.36 7.54 7.10
CA ASP A 3 9.01 7.55 5.77
C ASP A 3 9.74 6.26 5.42
N ARG A 4 10.36 5.58 6.40
CA ARG A 4 11.05 4.30 6.16
C ARG A 4 10.05 3.16 5.92
N LEU A 5 8.90 3.19 6.61
CA LEU A 5 7.85 2.18 6.43
C LEU A 5 7.21 2.31 5.05
N GLU A 6 6.97 3.54 4.61
CA GLU A 6 6.36 3.86 3.31
C GLU A 6 7.37 3.80 2.15
N GLY A 7 8.64 3.47 2.38
CA GLY A 7 9.65 3.44 1.31
C GLY A 7 9.86 4.80 0.61
N TYR A 8 9.64 5.92 1.30
CA TYR A 8 9.92 7.24 0.75
C TYR A 8 11.44 7.44 0.62
N PRO A 9 11.93 8.08 -0.47
CA PRO A 9 11.17 8.61 -1.61
C PRO A 9 11.06 7.64 -2.81
N SER A 10 11.47 6.37 -2.67
CA SER A 10 11.58 5.47 -3.82
C SER A 10 10.24 4.91 -4.30
N LEU A 11 9.36 4.49 -3.37
CA LEU A 11 8.06 3.89 -3.71
C LEU A 11 6.92 4.91 -3.69
N TYR A 12 6.90 5.77 -2.67
CA TYR A 12 5.87 6.78 -2.49
C TYR A 12 6.51 8.17 -2.44
N ARG A 13 5.93 9.13 -3.18
CA ARG A 13 6.18 10.55 -2.95
C ARG A 13 5.24 11.03 -1.85
N ARG A 14 5.63 12.04 -1.07
CA ARG A 14 4.74 12.66 -0.09
C ARG A 14 4.47 14.12 -0.40
N GLU A 15 3.24 14.55 -0.17
CA GLU A 15 2.81 15.93 -0.37
C GLU A 15 1.95 16.38 0.81
N GLN A 16 1.98 17.68 1.11
CA GLN A 16 0.99 18.27 2.00
C GLN A 16 -0.21 18.71 1.16
N ILE A 17 -1.39 18.20 1.48
CA ILE A 17 -2.63 18.59 0.80
C ILE A 17 -3.64 19.13 1.80
N GLN A 18 -4.43 20.10 1.35
CA GLN A 18 -5.57 20.60 2.11
C GLN A 18 -6.70 19.56 2.04
N VAL A 19 -7.07 18.96 3.17
CA VAL A 19 -8.18 18.02 3.26
C VAL A 19 -9.40 18.68 3.89
N HIS A 20 -10.59 18.36 3.39
CA HIS A 20 -11.85 18.84 3.93
C HIS A 20 -12.44 17.80 4.87
N LEU A 21 -12.80 18.23 6.08
CA LEU A 21 -13.35 17.34 7.10
C LEU A 21 -14.88 17.23 6.96
N VAL A 22 -15.42 16.07 7.31
CA VAL A 22 -16.88 15.89 7.42
C VAL A 22 -17.39 16.80 8.54
N GLY A 23 -18.42 17.60 8.25
CA GLY A 23 -18.92 18.64 9.17
C GLY A 23 -18.31 20.03 8.94
N GLY A 24 -17.40 20.17 7.97
CA GLY A 24 -16.82 21.45 7.58
C GLY A 24 -15.40 21.67 8.13
N GLY A 25 -14.76 22.73 7.65
CA GLY A 25 -13.37 23.02 7.96
C GLY A 25 -12.38 22.28 7.08
N SER A 26 -11.11 22.64 7.21
CA SER A 26 -10.03 22.05 6.43
C SER A 26 -8.72 22.01 7.22
N VAL A 27 -7.92 20.96 7.03
CA VAL A 27 -6.59 20.81 7.65
C VAL A 27 -5.54 20.48 6.61
N LEU A 28 -4.27 20.83 6.89
CA LEU A 28 -3.14 20.45 6.06
C LEU A 28 -2.61 19.09 6.52
N ALA A 29 -2.63 18.09 5.64
CA ALA A 29 -2.23 16.72 5.96
C ALA A 29 -1.13 16.21 5.03
N TRP A 30 -0.20 15.42 5.57
CA TRP A 30 0.75 14.67 4.75
C TRP A 30 0.07 13.46 4.12
N VAL A 31 0.20 13.31 2.81
CA VAL A 31 -0.33 12.18 2.04
C VAL A 31 0.79 11.52 1.25
N TYR A 32 0.81 10.19 1.27
CA TYR A 32 1.73 9.36 0.52
C TYR A 32 1.03 8.90 -0.76
N ILE A 33 1.69 9.12 -1.89
CA ILE A 33 1.11 8.97 -3.22
C ILE A 33 2.00 8.03 -4.03
N MET A 34 1.41 6.93 -4.50
CA MET A 34 2.02 6.05 -5.51
C MET A 34 1.35 6.31 -6.85
N ASN A 35 1.94 7.20 -7.65
CA ASN A 35 1.42 7.54 -8.99
C ASN A 35 1.95 6.61 -10.09
N ARG A 36 2.84 5.68 -9.75
CA ARG A 36 3.40 4.70 -10.68
C ARG A 36 3.69 3.42 -9.90
N LEU A 37 3.21 2.30 -10.42
CA LEU A 37 3.59 0.99 -9.91
C LEU A 37 5.04 0.70 -10.28
N PRO A 38 5.82 0.00 -9.43
CA PRO A 38 7.13 -0.50 -9.81
C PRO A 38 7.05 -1.35 -11.08
N ASP A 39 8.11 -1.30 -11.89
CA ASP A 39 8.19 -2.11 -13.11
C ASP A 39 8.05 -3.61 -12.77
N GLY A 40 7.23 -4.32 -13.53
CA GLY A 40 6.94 -5.74 -13.31
C GLY A 40 5.99 -6.04 -12.14
N ALA A 41 5.33 -5.02 -11.57
CA ALA A 41 4.29 -5.24 -10.57
C ALA A 41 3.19 -6.16 -11.13
N PRO A 42 2.89 -7.29 -10.46
CA PRO A 42 1.87 -8.22 -10.92
C PRO A 42 0.48 -7.63 -10.74
N VAL A 43 -0.38 -7.77 -11.75
CA VAL A 43 -1.81 -7.46 -11.63
C VAL A 43 -2.47 -8.57 -10.81
N ILE A 44 -3.21 -8.17 -9.78
CA ILE A 44 -4.04 -9.08 -8.99
C ILE A 44 -5.48 -8.88 -9.47
N GLU A 45 -5.91 -9.67 -10.45
CA GLU A 45 -7.23 -9.54 -11.11
C GLU A 45 -8.40 -9.55 -10.12
N SER A 46 -8.30 -10.30 -9.03
CA SER A 46 -9.33 -10.35 -7.99
C SER A 46 -9.36 -9.12 -7.08
N GLY A 47 -8.32 -8.29 -7.07
CA GLY A 47 -8.09 -7.23 -6.09
C GLY A 47 -7.75 -7.72 -4.67
N ASP A 48 -7.81 -9.02 -4.40
CA ASP A 48 -7.53 -9.59 -3.08
C ASP A 48 -6.02 -9.84 -2.90
N TRP A 49 -5.34 -8.81 -2.41
CA TRP A 49 -3.91 -8.88 -2.09
C TRP A 49 -3.59 -9.92 -1.00
N VAL A 50 -4.48 -10.15 -0.03
CA VAL A 50 -4.22 -11.09 1.07
C VAL A 50 -4.22 -12.52 0.56
N ALA A 51 -5.24 -12.89 -0.23
CA ALA A 51 -5.30 -14.21 -0.87
C ALA A 51 -4.12 -14.40 -1.84
N TYR A 52 -3.82 -13.39 -2.66
CA TYR A 52 -2.66 -13.41 -3.56
C TYR A 52 -1.35 -13.66 -2.80
N ARG A 53 -1.10 -12.94 -1.70
CA ARG A 53 0.12 -13.11 -0.90
C ARG A 53 0.20 -14.50 -0.29
N LYS A 54 -0.89 -15.01 0.30
CA LYS A 54 -0.95 -16.37 0.85
C LYS A 54 -0.65 -17.44 -0.21
N SER A 55 -1.10 -17.26 -1.44
CA SER A 55 -0.80 -18.18 -2.54
C SER A 55 0.69 -18.20 -2.93
N LYS A 56 1.40 -17.09 -2.71
CA LYS A 56 2.84 -16.95 -3.00
C LYS A 56 3.73 -17.46 -1.86
N ASP A 57 3.27 -17.35 -0.62
CA ASP A 57 4.04 -17.72 0.57
C ASP A 57 4.17 -19.26 0.75
N GLY A 58 3.53 -20.06 -0.11
CA GLY A 58 3.82 -21.49 -0.24
C GLY A 58 3.77 -22.28 1.08
N SER A 59 2.92 -21.88 2.03
CA SER A 59 2.68 -22.68 3.23
C SER A 59 1.88 -23.91 2.84
N THR A 60 2.56 -24.91 2.27
CA THR A 60 2.08 -26.28 2.21
C THR A 60 1.85 -26.71 3.65
N PRO A 61 0.61 -27.05 4.07
CA PRO A 61 0.43 -27.77 5.32
C PRO A 61 1.20 -29.08 5.18
N THR A 62 2.24 -29.29 5.98
CA THR A 62 2.81 -30.62 6.18
C THR A 62 1.69 -31.50 6.72
N ASP A 63 1.16 -32.37 5.87
CA ASP A 63 0.28 -33.48 6.24
C ASP A 63 1.06 -34.41 7.18
N GLY A 64 0.74 -34.30 8.47
CA GLY A 64 1.26 -35.17 9.51
C GLY A 64 0.42 -36.44 9.55
N ARG A 65 1.06 -37.55 9.15
CA ARG A 65 0.64 -38.91 9.51
C ARG A 65 0.29 -39.05 10.99
#